data_AF-A0A9E4I3H2-F1
#
_entry.id   AF-A0A9E4I3H2-F1
#
_cell.length_a   1.000
_cell.length_b   1.000
_cell.length_c   1.000
_cell.angle_alpha   90.00
_cell.angle_beta   90.00
_cell.angle_gamma   90.00
#
_symmetry.space_group_name_H-M   'P 1'
#
loop_
_entity.id
_entity.type
_entity.pdbx_description
1 polymer ?
#
loop_
_entity_poly.entity_id
_entity_poly.type
_entity_poly.pdbx_seq_one_letter_code
_entity_poly.pdbx_strand_id
1 'polypeptide(L)'
;LTYDLPPELVSRTWNGRYRGQSQVWFAMRFEGTDATIDIHGTDHPEFRAWRWMHAGTIEAGIVAFKRQLYRDIFAAFADLLDRNDA
;
A
#
# COMPACT_ATOMS: atom_id res chain seq x y z
N LEU A 1 6.09 0.65 10.67
CA LEU A 1 6.05 2.03 10.12
C LEU A 1 4.73 2.68 10.50
N THR A 2 4.68 4.01 10.63
CA THR A 2 3.47 4.74 11.04
C THR A 2 3.17 5.89 10.10
N TYR A 3 1.93 6.35 10.07
CA TYR A 3 1.55 7.61 9.42
C TYR A 3 0.38 8.26 10.15
N ASP A 4 0.31 9.60 10.07
CA ASP A 4 -0.83 10.37 10.54
C ASP A 4 -1.77 10.69 9.38
N LEU A 5 -3.07 10.70 9.67
CA LEU A 5 -4.10 11.16 8.76
C LEU A 5 -4.10 12.69 8.70
N PRO A 6 -4.35 13.28 7.53
CA PRO A 6 -4.68 14.68 7.40
C PRO A 6 -5.85 15.07 8.32
N PRO A 7 -5.86 16.27 8.93
CA PRO A 7 -6.90 16.71 9.86
C PRO A 7 -8.33 16.58 9.30
N GLU A 8 -8.51 16.83 8.01
CA GLU A 8 -9.79 16.71 7.30
C GLU A 8 -10.28 15.26 7.16
N LEU A 9 -9.38 14.27 7.22
CA LEU A 9 -9.72 12.85 7.19
C LEU A 9 -9.95 12.29 8.60
N VAL A 10 -9.27 12.82 9.62
CA VAL A 10 -9.47 12.41 11.02
C VAL A 10 -10.92 12.64 11.45
N SER A 11 -11.53 13.78 11.11
CA SER A 11 -12.91 14.08 11.49
C SER A 11 -13.95 13.15 10.84
N ARG A 12 -13.61 12.55 9.69
CA ARG A 12 -14.47 11.64 8.93
C ARG A 12 -14.25 10.16 9.25
N THR A 13 -13.14 9.82 9.88
CA THR A 13 -12.71 8.44 10.09
C THR A 13 -12.72 8.10 11.58
N TRP A 14 -13.31 6.98 11.96
CA TRP A 14 -13.38 6.49 13.35
C TRP A 14 -13.86 7.54 14.38
N ASN A 15 -14.79 8.41 13.99
CA ASN A 15 -15.32 9.49 14.84
C ASN A 15 -14.22 10.38 15.46
N GLY A 16 -13.09 10.58 14.77
CA GLY A 16 -11.96 11.37 15.28
C GLY A 16 -11.16 10.71 16.41
N ARG A 17 -11.41 9.43 16.72
CA ARG A 17 -10.75 8.71 17.81
C ARG A 17 -9.29 8.41 17.53
N TYR A 18 -8.91 8.25 16.27
CA TYR A 18 -7.56 7.85 15.87
C TYR A 18 -6.96 8.86 14.90
N ARG A 19 -5.69 9.22 15.16
CA ARG A 19 -4.94 10.19 14.35
C ARG A 19 -4.25 9.58 13.13
N GLY A 20 -4.19 8.26 13.02
CA GLY A 20 -3.30 7.60 12.07
C GLY A 20 -3.27 6.08 12.25
N GLN A 21 -2.29 5.43 11.62
CA GLN A 21 -2.10 3.98 11.72
C GLN A 21 -0.66 3.61 12.04
N SER A 22 -0.50 2.51 12.77
CA SER A 22 0.76 1.78 12.91
C SER A 22 0.66 0.47 12.15
N GLN A 23 1.62 0.20 11.28
CA GLN A 23 1.56 -0.89 10.31
C GLN A 23 2.86 -1.70 10.29
N VAL A 24 2.70 -3.02 10.18
CA VAL A 24 3.76 -3.97 9.84
C VAL A 24 3.60 -4.34 8.38
N TRP A 25 4.70 -4.33 7.63
CA TRP A 25 4.70 -4.58 6.19
C TRP A 25 5.46 -5.86 5.88
N PHE A 26 4.95 -6.59 4.89
CA PHE A 26 5.54 -7.83 4.39
C PHE A 26 5.78 -7.68 2.88
N ALA A 27 6.96 -8.08 2.41
CA ALA A 27 7.24 -8.24 0.99
C ALA A 27 7.03 -9.70 0.60
N MET A 28 6.31 -9.94 -0.49
CA MET A 28 5.96 -11.28 -0.96
C MET A 28 6.30 -11.40 -2.45
N ARG A 29 6.91 -12.53 -2.83
CA ARG A 29 7.06 -12.92 -4.24
C ARG A 29 5.83 -13.69 -4.67
N PHE A 30 5.14 -13.22 -5.68
CA PHE A 30 4.01 -13.93 -6.26
C PHE A 30 4.51 -15.03 -7.20
N GLU A 31 4.14 -16.28 -6.92
CA GLU A 31 4.55 -17.46 -7.71
C GLU A 31 3.37 -18.08 -8.50
N GLY A 32 2.21 -17.43 -8.46
CA GLY A 32 1.00 -17.86 -9.17
C GLY A 32 0.85 -17.24 -10.55
N THR A 33 -0.38 -17.26 -11.07
CA THR A 33 -0.75 -16.56 -12.30
C THR A 33 -1.72 -15.43 -11.98
N ASP A 34 -1.76 -14.39 -12.80
CA ASP A 34 -2.67 -13.25 -12.58
C ASP A 34 -4.15 -13.68 -12.41
N ALA A 35 -4.55 -14.80 -13.02
CA ALA A 35 -5.90 -15.36 -12.90
C ALA A 35 -6.24 -15.86 -11.48
N THR A 36 -5.26 -16.10 -10.61
CA THR A 36 -5.51 -16.52 -9.23
C THR A 36 -5.70 -15.34 -8.27
N ILE A 37 -5.55 -14.10 -8.74
CA ILE A 37 -5.80 -12.90 -7.93
C ILE A 37 -7.29 -12.55 -8.03
N ASP A 38 -8.06 -12.99 -7.03
CA ASP A 38 -9.47 -12.62 -6.87
C ASP A 38 -9.62 -11.49 -5.85
N ILE A 39 -9.94 -10.29 -6.34
CA ILE A 39 -10.20 -9.10 -5.50
C ILE A 39 -11.69 -8.91 -5.16
N HIS A 40 -12.58 -9.78 -5.67
CA HIS A 40 -14.03 -9.70 -5.49
C HIS A 40 -14.60 -10.84 -4.63
N GLY A 41 -13.75 -11.75 -4.14
CA GLY A 41 -14.15 -12.90 -3.33
C GLY A 41 -14.66 -12.60 -1.91
N THR A 42 -14.90 -11.34 -1.55
CA THR A 42 -15.45 -10.93 -0.24
C THR A 42 -16.78 -10.17 -0.40
N ASP A 43 -17.65 -10.24 0.60
CA ASP A 43 -18.96 -9.53 0.59
C ASP A 43 -18.81 -8.00 0.45
N HIS A 44 -17.67 -7.47 0.89
CA HIS A 44 -17.31 -6.06 0.79
C HIS A 44 -15.89 -5.93 0.21
N PRO A 45 -15.75 -5.94 -1.13
CA PRO A 45 -14.45 -5.83 -1.79
C PRO A 45 -13.75 -4.50 -1.45
N GLU A 46 -12.51 -4.57 -0.98
CA GLU A 46 -11.69 -3.38 -0.74
C GLU A 46 -11.20 -2.76 -2.06
N PHE A 47 -10.95 -3.59 -3.07
CA PHE A 47 -10.39 -3.18 -4.35
C PHE A 47 -11.40 -3.37 -5.48
N ARG A 48 -11.35 -2.47 -6.47
CA ARG A 48 -12.18 -2.53 -7.68
C ARG A 48 -11.43 -2.99 -8.93
N ALA A 49 -10.11 -2.85 -8.93
CA ALA A 49 -9.22 -3.18 -10.04
C ALA A 49 -7.80 -3.24 -9.50
N TRP A 50 -6.94 -4.01 -10.16
CA TRP A 50 -5.52 -4.14 -9.81
C TRP A 50 -4.67 -4.23 -11.09
N ARG A 51 -3.38 -3.91 -10.96
CA ARG A 51 -2.35 -4.14 -11.99
C ARG A 51 -0.98 -4.18 -11.32
N TRP A 52 -0.02 -4.87 -11.93
CA TRP A 52 1.39 -4.77 -11.54
C TRP A 52 1.96 -3.38 -11.87
N MET A 53 2.78 -2.82 -10.98
CA MET A 53 3.40 -1.51 -11.13
C MET A 53 4.78 -1.47 -10.48
N HIS A 54 5.74 -0.77 -11.11
CA HIS A 54 7.04 -0.49 -10.49
C HIS A 54 6.89 0.45 -9.29
N ALA A 55 7.80 0.34 -8.32
CA ALA A 55 7.80 1.10 -7.08
C ALA A 55 7.76 2.62 -7.31
N GLY A 56 8.56 3.14 -8.25
CA GLY A 56 8.58 4.57 -8.59
C GLY A 56 7.23 5.08 -9.10
N THR A 57 6.50 4.28 -9.87
CA THR A 57 5.16 4.63 -10.36
C THR A 57 4.13 4.66 -9.22
N ILE A 58 4.26 3.76 -8.25
CA ILE A 58 3.41 3.75 -7.05
C ILE A 58 3.68 4.99 -6.21
N GLU A 59 4.94 5.35 -5.96
CA GLU A 59 5.29 6.54 -5.17
C GLU A 59 4.77 7.84 -5.80
N ALA A 60 4.83 7.95 -7.14
CA ALA A 60 4.30 9.09 -7.85
C ALA A 60 2.76 9.20 -7.76
N GLY A 61 2.06 8.06 -7.77
CA GLY A 61 0.60 8.00 -7.81
C GLY A 61 -0.11 7.91 -6.46
N ILE A 62 0.60 7.61 -5.37
CA ILE A 62 -0.01 7.44 -4.04
C ILE A 62 -0.47 8.78 -3.44
N VAL A 63 -1.50 8.73 -2.61
CA VAL A 63 -1.99 9.88 -1.83
C VAL A 63 -0.87 10.51 -1.01
N ALA A 64 -0.85 11.84 -0.96
CA ALA A 64 0.30 12.62 -0.46
C ALA A 64 0.75 12.20 0.96
N PHE A 65 -0.19 12.00 1.89
CA PHE A 65 0.13 11.66 3.28
C PHE A 65 0.71 10.25 3.46
N LYS A 66 0.58 9.35 2.48
CA LYS A 66 1.21 8.02 2.49
C LYS A 66 2.54 7.97 1.73
N ARG A 67 2.93 9.04 1.03
CA ARG A 67 4.11 8.99 0.15
C ARG A 67 5.41 8.68 0.89
N GLN A 68 5.63 9.30 2.06
CA GLN A 68 6.81 9.01 2.87
C GLN A 68 6.82 7.56 3.37
N LEU A 69 5.66 7.06 3.83
CA LEU A 69 5.52 5.67 4.25
C LEU A 69 5.92 4.70 3.13
N TYR A 70 5.47 4.94 1.89
CA TYR A 70 5.82 4.07 0.75
C TYR A 70 7.29 4.16 0.39
N ARG A 71 7.92 5.35 0.47
CA ARG A 71 9.38 5.48 0.34
C ARG A 71 10.12 4.61 1.35
N ASP A 72 9.69 4.67 2.61
CA ASP A 72 10.34 3.91 3.70
C ASP A 72 10.16 2.40 3.49
N ILE A 73 8.98 1.97 3.00
CA ILE A 73 8.72 0.56 2.65
C ILE A 73 9.63 0.09 1.51
N PHE A 74 9.72 0.85 0.42
CA PHE A 74 10.53 0.47 -0.72
C PHE A 74 12.02 0.47 -0.39
N ALA A 75 12.50 1.44 0.40
CA ALA A 75 13.87 1.44 0.90
C ALA A 75 14.16 0.23 1.80
N ALA A 76 13.23 -0.13 2.69
CA ALA A 76 13.40 -1.30 3.58
C ALA A 76 13.41 -2.64 2.83
N PHE A 77 12.84 -2.70 1.62
CA PHE A 77 12.80 -3.90 0.79
C PHE A 77 13.61 -3.77 -0.52
N ALA A 78 14.53 -2.80 -0.63
CA ALA A 78 15.28 -2.52 -1.85
C ALA A 78 15.97 -3.77 -2.42
N ASP A 79 16.63 -4.56 -1.56
CA ASP A 79 17.31 -5.80 -1.94
C ASP A 79 16.41 -6.88 -2.56
N LEU A 80 15.09 -6.79 -2.33
CA LEU A 80 14.09 -7.69 -2.92
C LEU A 80 13.50 -7.12 -4.22
N LEU A 81 13.43 -5.80 -4.34
CA LEU A 81 12.86 -5.11 -5.50
C LEU A 81 13.86 -5.07 -6.66
N ASP A 82 15.14 -4.79 -6.38
CA ASP A 82 16.21 -4.69 -7.38
C ASP A 82 16.47 -6.01 -8.12
N ARG A 83 16.07 -7.15 -7.54
CA ARG A 83 16.22 -8.49 -8.15
C ARG A 83 15.23 -8.76 -9.28
N ASN A 84 14.16 -7.99 -9.39
CA ASN A 84 13.06 -8.22 -10.33
C ASN A 84 13.03 -7.21 -11.50
N ASP A 85 13.88 -6.18 -11.49
CA ASP A 85 14.02 -5.20 -12.57
C ASP A 85 15.17 -5.58 -13.55
N ALA A 86 15.70 -6.82 -13.47
CA ALA A 86 16.77 -7.37 -14.32
C ALA A 86 16.29 -8.50 -15.24
#